data_AF-A0A8J2KVL5-F1
#
_entry.id   AF-A0A8J2KVL5-F1
#
_cell.length_a   1.000
_cell.length_b   1.000
_cell.length_c   1.000
_cell.angle_alpha   90.00
_cell.angle_beta   90.00
_cell.angle_gamma   90.00
#
_symmetry.space_group_name_H-M   'P 1'
#
loop_
_entity.id
_entity.type
_entity.pdbx_description
1 polymer ?
#
loop_
_entity_poly.entity_id
_entity_poly.type
_entity_poly.pdbx_seq_one_letter_code
_entity_poly.pdbx_strand_id
1 'polypeptide(L)'
;MDKLLNDLEPNFVRSENPGFNVPFKGRKRPDFYIDPKKSVVVQVKATEILYHENYALQYTLRFPRIVVVRRDKSWQDILTLKEFHEIRVTYGGKFAKRNNEVGSSRKVNYQPEKTPYKIPTSEREENSNKTSAQGASNQQASSSKYFTISKSYKTRSAKNVSATIDIDPKNAIKIQRNVFNSLVFCAIGSQDWKLSTEKEIILSGGEIVQNPTSDMFAIIAETLSVKVDKLIKKGQYDVLRSSWISKCLMSEKIEKIFPEDIFAVKPSTRAELDKDFDVFGDSYRNKNSSIETKKLLKRVMDEEKDNDCNDSGLDDSLEESSLPCRKRNLQELDPKDAAKIRKYNFLDECKIAIRGEIHPQDLFKYQHNVLFYGGHFAHDEGEVGVTHVLSWDQNSPTKQKQLSAFVVKPKWLLDCLASKKLLDELNYMSE
;
A
#
# COMPACT_ATOMS: atom_id res chain seq x y z
N MET A 1 -11.73 22.66 -21.41
CA MET A 1 -10.80 22.16 -22.44
C MET A 1 -11.34 22.48 -23.82
N ASP A 2 -12.62 22.21 -24.08
CA ASP A 2 -13.24 22.36 -25.41
C ASP A 2 -13.15 23.77 -25.98
N LYS A 3 -13.30 24.82 -25.16
CA LYS A 3 -13.13 26.22 -25.60
C LYS A 3 -11.72 26.51 -26.15
N LEU A 4 -10.67 26.05 -25.45
CA LEU A 4 -9.28 26.30 -25.88
C LEU A 4 -8.92 25.50 -27.14
N LEU A 5 -9.46 24.29 -27.25
CA LEU A 5 -9.28 23.45 -28.42
C LEU A 5 -9.91 24.12 -29.65
N ASN A 6 -11.15 24.60 -29.51
CA ASN A 6 -11.87 25.33 -30.56
C ASN A 6 -11.15 26.62 -30.98
N ASP A 7 -10.48 27.32 -30.05
CA ASP A 7 -9.73 28.54 -30.35
C ASP A 7 -8.43 28.25 -31.14
N LEU A 8 -7.82 27.07 -30.93
CA LEU A 8 -6.51 26.73 -31.49
C LEU A 8 -6.58 25.86 -32.74
N GLU A 9 -7.57 24.97 -32.85
CA GLU A 9 -7.78 24.05 -33.97
C GLU A 9 -7.76 24.72 -35.36
N PRO A 10 -8.36 25.91 -35.57
CA PRO A 10 -8.33 26.59 -36.86
C PRO A 10 -6.91 26.97 -37.32
N ASN A 11 -5.96 27.04 -36.38
CA ASN A 11 -4.57 27.42 -36.64
C ASN A 11 -3.64 26.21 -36.75
N PHE A 12 -4.18 24.98 -36.69
CA PHE A 12 -3.39 23.76 -36.83
C PHE A 12 -2.99 23.54 -38.29
N VAL A 13 -1.70 23.56 -38.56
CA VAL A 13 -1.13 23.24 -39.86
C VAL A 13 -0.56 21.83 -39.81
N ARG A 14 -0.94 20.96 -40.75
CA ARG A 14 -0.34 19.63 -40.86
C ARG A 14 1.13 19.74 -41.22
N SER A 15 1.96 19.02 -40.47
CA SER A 15 3.41 19.15 -40.54
C SER A 15 4.00 18.32 -41.68
N GLU A 16 3.94 18.79 -42.92
CA GLU A 16 4.81 18.27 -43.99
C GLU A 16 6.21 18.91 -43.93
N ASN A 17 6.28 20.20 -43.60
CA ASN A 17 7.50 20.89 -43.20
C ASN A 17 7.14 22.21 -42.48
N PRO A 18 7.24 22.32 -41.15
CA PRO A 18 6.91 23.55 -40.45
C PRO A 18 7.98 24.59 -40.81
N GLY A 19 7.59 25.63 -41.53
CA GLY A 19 8.46 26.64 -42.19
C GLY A 19 9.31 27.52 -41.27
N PHE A 20 9.89 26.96 -40.21
CA PHE A 20 10.97 27.58 -39.45
C PHE A 20 12.30 26.97 -39.90
N ASN A 21 13.32 27.84 -40.03
CA ASN A 21 14.74 27.49 -40.24
C ASN A 21 15.36 26.70 -39.07
N VAL A 22 14.59 25.85 -38.37
CA VAL A 22 15.14 24.86 -37.44
C VAL A 22 15.31 23.58 -38.25
N PRO A 23 16.55 23.15 -38.60
CA PRO A 23 16.75 21.85 -39.22
C PRO A 23 16.20 20.80 -38.25
N PHE A 24 15.03 20.25 -38.56
CA PHE A 24 14.31 19.32 -37.70
C PHE A 24 15.07 17.98 -37.70
N LYS A 25 16.15 17.89 -36.93
CA LYS A 25 16.98 16.69 -36.77
C LYS A 25 16.41 15.67 -35.77
N GLY A 26 15.25 15.97 -35.16
CA GLY A 26 14.59 15.06 -34.21
C GLY A 26 13.90 13.90 -34.92
N ARG A 27 14.07 12.68 -34.39
CA ARG A 27 13.42 11.46 -34.93
C ARG A 27 11.88 11.50 -34.80
N LYS A 28 11.35 12.26 -33.84
CA LYS A 28 9.91 12.37 -33.57
C LYS A 28 9.37 13.70 -34.08
N ARG A 29 8.46 13.63 -35.06
CA ARG A 29 7.79 14.79 -35.67
C ARG A 29 6.39 14.98 -35.06
N PRO A 30 5.95 16.22 -34.81
CA PRO A 30 4.57 16.49 -34.40
C PRO A 30 3.62 16.34 -35.59
N ASP A 31 2.40 15.85 -35.35
CA ASP A 31 1.38 15.71 -36.41
C ASP A 31 0.87 17.08 -36.91
N PHE A 32 0.81 18.05 -35.99
CA PHE A 32 0.35 19.42 -36.26
C PHE A 32 1.31 20.44 -35.67
N TYR A 33 1.35 21.60 -36.31
CA TYR A 33 2.12 22.76 -35.89
C TYR A 33 1.22 24.00 -35.85
N ILE A 34 1.52 24.92 -34.93
CA ILE A 34 0.83 26.21 -34.81
C ILE A 34 1.91 27.30 -34.82
N ASP A 35 1.72 28.33 -35.62
CA ASP A 35 2.55 29.54 -35.56
C ASP A 35 2.49 30.12 -34.13
N PRO A 36 3.63 30.36 -33.45
CA PRO A 36 3.67 30.95 -32.11
C PRO A 36 2.84 32.23 -31.97
N LYS A 37 2.75 33.04 -33.04
CA LYS A 37 1.92 34.27 -33.06
C LYS A 37 0.42 34.01 -32.93
N LYS A 38 -0.02 32.82 -33.35
CA LYS A 38 -1.41 32.35 -33.30
C LYS A 38 -1.64 31.31 -32.21
N SER A 39 -0.64 31.09 -31.37
CA SER A 39 -0.66 30.12 -30.28
C SER A 39 -0.90 30.82 -28.94
N VAL A 40 -0.94 30.03 -27.87
CA VAL A 40 -1.10 30.52 -26.50
C VAL A 40 0.14 30.22 -25.67
N VAL A 41 0.47 31.12 -24.75
CA VAL A 41 1.55 30.89 -23.79
C VAL A 41 1.04 30.02 -22.66
N VAL A 42 1.84 29.02 -22.26
CA VAL A 42 1.51 28.12 -21.16
C VAL A 42 2.63 28.09 -20.13
N GLN A 43 2.25 28.07 -18.86
CA GLN A 43 3.17 27.79 -17.77
C GLN A 43 3.22 26.29 -17.53
N VAL A 44 4.42 25.70 -17.63
CA VAL A 44 4.63 24.25 -17.49
C VAL A 44 5.39 23.95 -16.20
N LYS A 45 4.92 22.96 -15.46
CA LYS A 45 5.63 22.37 -14.31
C LYS A 45 6.18 21.01 -14.71
N ALA A 46 7.47 20.80 -14.50
CA ALA A 46 8.16 19.54 -14.77
C ALA A 46 9.11 19.19 -13.62
N THR A 47 9.50 17.91 -13.52
CA THR A 47 10.45 17.46 -12.49
C THR A 47 11.88 17.77 -12.87
N GLU A 48 12.24 17.50 -14.12
CA GLU A 48 13.60 17.70 -14.63
C GLU A 48 13.64 17.88 -16.16
N ILE A 49 14.72 18.50 -16.66
CA ILE A 49 15.09 18.62 -18.08
C ILE A 49 16.10 17.52 -18.40
N LEU A 50 15.72 16.61 -19.28
CA LEU A 50 16.54 15.49 -19.74
C LEU A 50 17.03 15.72 -21.15
N TYR A 51 18.26 15.30 -21.44
CA TYR A 51 18.75 15.22 -22.81
C TYR A 51 18.12 14.01 -23.52
N HIS A 52 17.65 14.21 -24.75
CA HIS A 52 17.06 13.14 -25.56
C HIS A 52 17.08 13.49 -27.05
N GLU A 53 17.62 12.59 -27.88
CA GLU A 53 17.87 12.86 -29.32
C GLU A 53 16.63 12.86 -30.22
N ASN A 54 15.53 12.22 -29.78
CA ASN A 54 14.29 12.15 -30.53
C ASN A 54 13.59 13.51 -30.77
N TYR A 55 13.89 14.52 -29.97
CA TYR A 55 13.24 15.83 -30.06
C TYR A 55 14.13 16.84 -30.78
N ALA A 56 13.52 17.77 -31.52
CA ALA A 56 14.27 18.78 -32.27
C ALA A 56 15.22 19.58 -31.37
N LEU A 57 14.79 19.99 -30.17
CA LEU A 57 15.62 20.72 -29.20
C LEU A 57 16.61 19.83 -28.44
N GLN A 58 16.63 18.52 -28.70
CA GLN A 58 17.42 17.49 -28.00
C GLN A 58 17.21 17.45 -26.48
N TYR A 59 16.09 18.01 -26.03
CA TYR A 59 15.69 18.01 -24.63
C TYR A 59 14.24 17.56 -24.51
N THR A 60 13.93 16.96 -23.37
CA THR A 60 12.56 16.65 -22.97
C THR A 60 12.36 16.99 -21.50
N LEU A 61 11.12 17.28 -21.14
CA LEU A 61 10.72 17.51 -19.76
C LEU A 61 10.18 16.22 -19.16
N ARG A 62 10.57 15.89 -17.94
CA ARG A 62 10.02 14.74 -17.21
C ARG A 62 8.77 15.14 -16.43
N PHE A 63 7.68 14.43 -16.67
CA PHE A 63 6.35 14.70 -16.10
C PHE A 63 5.84 16.15 -16.29
N PRO A 64 5.90 16.70 -17.52
CA PRO A 64 5.44 18.05 -17.78
C PRO A 64 3.92 18.13 -17.60
N ARG A 65 3.47 19.18 -16.92
CA ARG A 65 2.06 19.49 -16.73
C ARG A 65 1.83 20.96 -17.04
N ILE A 66 0.86 21.26 -17.89
CA ILE A 66 0.37 22.63 -18.07
C ILE A 66 -0.32 23.03 -16.77
N VAL A 67 0.17 24.09 -16.15
CA VAL A 67 -0.37 24.65 -14.90
C VAL A 67 -1.40 25.71 -15.24
N VAL A 68 -1.05 26.62 -16.15
CA VAL A 68 -1.87 27.78 -16.51
C VAL A 68 -1.67 28.12 -17.98
N VAL A 69 -2.74 28.54 -18.65
CA VAL A 69 -2.65 29.25 -19.95
C VAL A 69 -2.52 30.74 -19.63
N ARG A 70 -1.35 31.31 -19.93
CA ARG A 70 -0.96 32.70 -19.63
C ARG A 70 -1.45 33.61 -20.75
N ARG A 71 -2.68 34.10 -20.65
CA ARG A 71 -3.24 35.10 -21.60
C ARG A 71 -2.65 36.51 -21.41
N ASP A 72 -1.97 36.70 -20.30
CA ASP A 72 -1.29 37.93 -19.91
C ASP A 72 0.11 38.09 -20.56
N LYS A 73 0.60 37.07 -21.27
CA LYS A 73 1.94 37.06 -21.88
C LYS A 73 1.86 36.83 -23.39
N SER A 74 2.75 37.49 -24.13
CA SER A 74 2.96 37.27 -25.55
C SER A 74 3.92 36.12 -25.81
N TRP A 75 3.90 35.56 -27.02
CA TRP A 75 4.88 34.56 -27.47
C TRP A 75 6.33 35.06 -27.43
N GLN A 76 6.54 36.38 -27.38
CA GLN A 76 7.86 37.00 -27.24
C GLN A 76 8.41 36.94 -25.80
N ASP A 77 7.51 36.82 -24.81
CA ASP A 77 7.87 36.81 -23.38
C ASP A 77 8.16 35.39 -22.86
N ILE A 78 8.27 34.41 -23.76
CA ILE A 78 8.56 33.03 -23.42
C ILE A 78 10.06 32.81 -23.25
N LEU A 79 10.38 31.75 -22.54
CA LEU A 79 11.75 31.34 -22.29
C LEU A 79 12.50 31.11 -23.61
N THR A 80 13.62 31.81 -23.79
CA THR A 80 14.51 31.60 -24.93
C THR A 80 15.28 30.29 -24.79
N LEU A 81 15.80 29.75 -25.90
CA LEU A 81 16.62 28.52 -25.86
C LEU A 81 17.88 28.68 -25.00
N LYS A 82 18.45 29.88 -24.98
CA LYS A 82 19.62 30.22 -24.17
C LYS A 82 19.27 30.14 -22.68
N GLU A 83 18.21 30.83 -22.25
CA GLU A 83 17.75 30.79 -20.86
C GLU A 83 17.31 29.37 -20.44
N PHE A 84 16.68 28.61 -21.34
CA PHE A 84 16.34 27.21 -21.09
C PHE A 84 17.57 26.34 -20.83
N HIS A 85 18.64 26.54 -21.61
CA HIS A 85 19.90 25.84 -21.41
C HIS A 85 20.59 26.26 -20.11
N GLU A 86 20.59 27.56 -19.80
CA GLU A 86 21.14 28.11 -18.55
C GLU A 86 20.44 27.50 -17.34
N ILE A 87 19.10 27.43 -17.32
CA ILE A 87 18.33 26.75 -16.25
C ILE A 87 18.78 25.29 -16.10
N ARG A 88 18.99 24.56 -17.19
CA ARG A 88 19.47 23.17 -17.10
C ARG A 88 20.85 23.09 -16.46
N VAL A 89 21.80 23.92 -16.92
CA VAL A 89 23.20 23.91 -16.44
C VAL A 89 23.26 24.33 -14.96
N THR A 90 22.58 25.41 -14.60
CA THR A 90 22.60 25.96 -13.23
C THR A 90 21.99 25.01 -12.20
N TYR A 91 20.96 24.25 -12.59
CA TYR A 91 20.24 23.37 -11.65
C TYR A 91 20.44 21.87 -11.90
N GLY A 92 21.42 21.49 -12.72
CA GLY A 92 21.69 20.08 -13.04
C GLY A 92 20.47 19.35 -13.64
N GLY A 93 19.62 20.10 -14.35
CA GLY A 93 18.37 19.64 -14.92
C GLY A 93 17.18 19.58 -13.95
N LYS A 94 17.30 19.82 -12.64
CA LYS A 94 16.16 19.76 -11.69
C LYS A 94 15.55 21.14 -11.44
N PHE A 95 14.23 21.26 -11.44
CA PHE A 95 13.57 22.58 -11.29
C PHE A 95 13.41 23.08 -9.84
N ALA A 96 13.85 22.32 -8.82
CA ALA A 96 13.75 22.71 -7.41
C ALA A 96 15.05 22.42 -6.64
N LYS A 97 15.62 23.44 -6.00
CA LYS A 97 16.72 23.31 -5.03
C LYS A 97 16.13 22.97 -3.66
N ARG A 98 16.69 21.98 -2.94
CA ARG A 98 16.45 21.86 -1.50
C ARG A 98 17.17 23.04 -0.84
N ASN A 99 16.43 23.94 -0.19
CA ASN A 99 17.04 24.93 0.68
C ASN A 99 17.48 24.21 1.94
N ASN A 100 18.73 23.76 1.96
CA ASN A 100 19.52 23.60 3.18
C ASN A 100 20.99 23.80 2.80
N GLU A 101 21.67 24.58 3.63
CA GLU A 101 23.11 24.77 3.74
C GLU A 101 23.78 25.83 2.85
N VAL A 102 24.11 26.92 3.55
CA VAL A 102 25.28 27.79 3.33
C VAL A 102 26.53 26.91 3.16
N GLY A 103 27.32 27.19 2.11
CA GLY A 103 28.72 26.77 2.04
C GLY A 103 29.03 25.41 1.39
N SER A 104 28.82 25.29 0.09
CA SER A 104 29.79 24.61 -0.79
C SER A 104 29.34 24.70 -2.25
N SER A 105 29.96 25.60 -3.00
CA SER A 105 30.00 25.51 -4.46
C SER A 105 30.76 24.24 -4.85
N ARG A 106 30.11 23.08 -4.82
CA ARG A 106 30.58 21.92 -5.58
C ARG A 106 30.38 22.26 -7.04
N LYS A 107 31.41 22.85 -7.66
CA LYS A 107 31.60 22.80 -9.11
C LYS A 107 31.61 21.32 -9.48
N VAL A 108 30.46 20.79 -9.90
CA VAL A 108 30.42 19.49 -10.56
C VAL A 108 31.14 19.72 -11.88
N ASN A 109 32.31 19.11 -12.02
CA ASN A 109 33.13 19.20 -13.22
C ASN A 109 32.39 18.46 -14.33
N TYR A 110 31.56 19.18 -15.08
CA TYR A 110 30.87 18.66 -16.25
C TYR A 110 31.88 18.58 -17.39
N GLN A 111 32.38 17.37 -17.65
CA GLN A 111 33.03 17.05 -18.91
C GLN A 111 31.96 17.18 -20.01
N PRO A 112 32.12 18.07 -21.00
CA PRO A 112 31.16 18.20 -22.07
C PRO A 112 31.27 16.97 -22.98
N GLU A 113 30.48 15.93 -22.71
CA GLU A 113 30.16 14.98 -23.76
C GLU A 113 29.40 15.75 -24.86
N LYS A 114 30.04 15.81 -26.03
CA LYS A 114 29.69 16.53 -27.27
C LYS A 114 28.21 16.92 -27.36
N THR A 115 27.89 18.20 -27.13
CA THR A 115 26.55 18.75 -27.43
C THR A 115 26.41 18.97 -28.95
N PRO A 116 25.41 18.37 -29.63
CA PRO A 116 25.27 18.53 -31.09
C PRO A 116 24.56 19.82 -31.53
N TYR A 117 23.94 20.59 -30.63
CA TYR A 117 23.28 21.86 -30.98
C TYR A 117 24.23 23.05 -30.86
N LYS A 118 24.70 23.55 -32.01
CA LYS A 118 25.29 24.89 -32.13
C LYS A 118 24.14 25.89 -32.21
N ILE A 119 24.14 26.88 -31.31
CA ILE A 119 23.24 28.04 -31.38
C ILE A 119 23.56 28.77 -32.70
N PRO A 120 22.60 29.03 -33.60
CA PRO A 120 22.86 29.89 -34.74
C PRO A 120 23.07 31.32 -34.23
N THR A 121 24.31 31.81 -34.27
CA THR A 121 24.64 33.23 -34.14
C THR A 121 24.20 33.93 -35.42
N SER A 122 23.05 34.60 -35.40
CA SER A 122 22.73 35.59 -36.42
C SER A 122 23.46 36.89 -36.08
N GLU A 123 24.76 36.94 -36.36
CA GLU A 123 25.48 38.20 -36.47
C GLU A 123 25.58 38.52 -37.96
N ARG A 124 24.70 39.41 -38.42
CA ARG A 124 24.99 40.27 -39.57
C ARG A 124 26.10 41.20 -39.09
N GLU A 125 27.28 41.06 -39.69
CA GLU A 125 28.33 42.06 -39.59
C GLU A 125 27.79 43.38 -40.18
N GLU A 126 27.46 44.33 -39.32
CA GLU A 126 27.52 45.74 -39.67
C GLU A 126 28.48 46.42 -38.69
N ASN A 127 29.65 46.75 -39.25
CA ASN A 127 30.68 47.57 -38.62
C ASN A 127 30.09 48.91 -38.14
N SER A 128 30.24 49.22 -36.86
CA SER A 128 30.50 50.59 -36.43
C SER A 128 31.15 50.65 -35.05
N ASN A 129 32.32 51.30 -35.00
CA ASN A 129 32.93 51.80 -33.77
C ASN A 129 32.20 53.07 -33.34
N LYS A 130 31.84 53.19 -32.04
CA LYS A 130 32.21 54.27 -31.09
C LYS A 130 31.17 54.57 -29.99
N THR A 131 31.69 54.54 -28.76
CA THR A 131 31.50 55.46 -27.61
C THR A 131 30.17 55.59 -26.83
N SER A 132 30.35 55.41 -25.51
CA SER A 132 29.92 56.24 -24.36
C SER A 132 28.54 56.10 -23.69
N ALA A 133 28.66 55.82 -22.38
CA ALA A 133 28.06 56.52 -21.22
C ALA A 133 26.70 56.06 -20.62
N GLN A 134 26.73 55.96 -19.27
CA GLN A 134 25.64 56.11 -18.27
C GLN A 134 24.55 55.02 -18.26
N GLY A 135 23.97 54.55 -17.15
CA GLY A 135 24.03 54.90 -15.73
C GLY A 135 22.81 54.29 -15.02
N ALA A 136 22.99 53.87 -13.76
CA ALA A 136 22.03 53.83 -12.65
C ALA A 136 20.77 52.93 -12.65
N SER A 137 20.71 52.11 -11.58
CA SER A 137 19.56 51.88 -10.66
C SER A 137 18.34 51.11 -11.21
N ASN A 138 17.51 50.38 -10.46
CA ASN A 138 17.32 50.05 -9.05
C ASN A 138 16.36 48.84 -9.05
N GLN A 139 16.60 47.79 -8.26
CA GLN A 139 15.79 47.38 -7.09
C GLN A 139 14.35 46.85 -7.28
N GLN A 140 14.05 45.85 -6.42
CA GLN A 140 12.76 45.36 -5.90
C GLN A 140 12.02 44.31 -6.76
N ALA A 141 12.10 43.01 -6.44
CA ALA A 141 11.60 42.28 -5.25
C ALA A 141 10.07 42.26 -5.12
N SER A 142 9.47 41.08 -5.22
CA SER A 142 8.34 40.57 -4.41
C SER A 142 8.04 39.14 -4.89
N SER A 143 8.17 38.10 -4.05
CA SER A 143 7.09 37.52 -3.21
C SER A 143 5.85 37.14 -4.05
N SER A 144 5.16 36.02 -3.91
CA SER A 144 5.04 34.98 -2.89
C SER A 144 4.29 33.83 -3.60
N LYS A 145 4.67 32.58 -3.41
CA LYS A 145 4.05 31.60 -2.50
C LYS A 145 2.67 31.01 -2.92
N TYR A 146 2.59 29.69 -2.70
CA TYR A 146 1.45 28.77 -2.60
C TYR A 146 0.81 28.34 -3.95
N PHE A 147 0.75 27.05 -4.36
CA PHE A 147 0.06 25.86 -3.78
C PHE A 147 -1.43 26.22 -3.51
N THR A 148 -2.50 25.57 -3.98
CA THR A 148 -2.80 24.14 -4.16
C THR A 148 -4.20 23.95 -4.83
N ILE A 149 -4.42 22.74 -5.39
CA ILE A 149 -5.61 21.87 -5.25
C ILE A 149 -6.77 21.86 -6.28
N SER A 150 -7.09 20.59 -6.63
CA SER A 150 -8.33 19.93 -7.11
C SER A 150 -8.96 20.29 -8.45
N LYS A 151 -8.94 19.32 -9.40
CA LYS A 151 -10.03 18.38 -9.82
C LYS A 151 -11.01 19.09 -10.77
N SER A 152 -11.51 18.57 -11.90
CA SER A 152 -11.91 17.21 -12.32
C SER A 152 -12.40 17.30 -13.80
N TYR A 153 -11.96 16.44 -14.73
CA TYR A 153 -12.67 15.29 -15.37
C TYR A 153 -13.03 15.46 -16.87
N LYS A 154 -13.14 14.28 -17.52
CA LYS A 154 -13.70 13.88 -18.83
C LYS A 154 -12.72 13.88 -20.03
N THR A 155 -12.03 12.75 -20.27
CA THR A 155 -12.40 11.51 -21.01
C THR A 155 -12.36 11.66 -22.52
N ARG A 156 -11.41 10.99 -23.20
CA ARG A 156 -11.52 10.60 -24.61
C ARG A 156 -10.87 9.24 -24.89
N SER A 157 -11.55 8.54 -25.79
CA SER A 157 -11.45 7.14 -26.23
C SER A 157 -10.03 6.60 -26.42
N ALA A 158 -9.80 5.39 -25.90
CA ALA A 158 -8.56 4.64 -26.06
C ALA A 158 -8.46 4.05 -27.48
N LYS A 159 -7.32 4.27 -28.14
CA LYS A 159 -6.87 3.47 -29.28
C LYS A 159 -5.98 2.36 -28.72
N ASN A 160 -6.28 1.12 -29.09
CA ASN A 160 -5.48 -0.06 -28.75
C ASN A 160 -4.08 0.09 -29.35
N VAL A 161 -3.07 0.14 -28.49
CA VAL A 161 -1.67 -0.02 -28.86
C VAL A 161 -1.19 -1.27 -28.11
N SER A 162 -1.25 -2.42 -28.79
CA SER A 162 -0.47 -3.59 -28.37
C SER A 162 0.98 -3.22 -28.64
N ALA A 163 1.71 -2.86 -27.59
CA ALA A 163 3.11 -2.52 -27.68
C ALA A 163 3.89 -3.83 -27.67
N THR A 164 4.24 -4.34 -28.85
CA THR A 164 5.38 -5.24 -28.98
C THR A 164 6.57 -4.59 -28.32
N ILE A 165 7.11 -5.25 -27.29
CA ILE A 165 8.42 -4.96 -26.73
C ILE A 165 9.38 -4.87 -27.92
N ASP A 166 10.20 -3.82 -28.01
CA ASP A 166 11.30 -3.74 -28.99
C ASP A 166 12.28 -4.88 -28.67
N ILE A 167 12.04 -6.05 -29.28
CA ILE A 167 12.87 -7.23 -29.17
C ILE A 167 13.78 -7.24 -30.39
N ASP A 168 15.07 -7.11 -30.12
CA ASP A 168 16.16 -7.34 -31.06
C ASP A 168 15.89 -8.64 -31.86
N PRO A 169 15.84 -8.63 -33.21
CA PRO A 169 15.37 -9.76 -34.02
C PRO A 169 16.21 -11.05 -33.91
N LYS A 170 17.29 -11.05 -33.12
CA LYS A 170 18.12 -12.23 -32.82
C LYS A 170 17.65 -13.06 -31.62
N ASN A 171 16.68 -12.58 -30.83
CA ASN A 171 16.12 -13.28 -29.67
C ASN A 171 14.60 -13.46 -29.80
N ALA A 172 14.16 -14.20 -30.83
CA ALA A 172 12.77 -14.64 -30.90
C ALA A 172 12.45 -15.51 -29.68
N ILE A 173 11.66 -14.97 -28.74
CA ILE A 173 11.20 -15.70 -27.56
C ILE A 173 10.25 -16.80 -28.05
N LYS A 174 10.73 -18.04 -28.08
CA LYS A 174 9.90 -19.20 -28.42
C LYS A 174 8.98 -19.50 -27.24
N ILE A 175 7.67 -19.51 -27.49
CA ILE A 175 6.68 -19.94 -26.50
C ILE A 175 7.06 -21.35 -26.04
N GLN A 176 7.30 -21.53 -24.75
CA GLN A 176 7.69 -22.81 -24.17
C GLN A 176 6.47 -23.59 -23.69
N ARG A 177 5.43 -22.89 -23.24
CA ARG A 177 4.19 -23.46 -22.69
C ARG A 177 3.00 -22.65 -23.18
N ASN A 178 1.81 -23.25 -23.24
CA ASN A 178 0.60 -22.57 -23.71
C ASN A 178 -0.49 -22.52 -22.63
N VAL A 179 -0.07 -22.29 -21.38
CA VAL A 179 -0.95 -22.32 -20.19
C VAL A 179 -1.88 -21.12 -20.17
N PHE A 180 -1.38 -19.94 -20.53
CA PHE A 180 -2.10 -18.68 -20.46
C PHE A 180 -2.64 -18.21 -21.82
N ASN A 181 -2.91 -19.16 -22.72
CA ASN A 181 -3.35 -18.85 -24.06
C ASN A 181 -4.57 -17.91 -24.05
N SER A 182 -4.52 -16.83 -24.83
CA SER A 182 -5.61 -15.84 -24.94
C SER A 182 -5.95 -15.09 -23.65
N LEU A 183 -5.10 -15.16 -22.61
CA LEU A 183 -5.25 -14.35 -21.40
C LEU A 183 -4.35 -13.13 -21.46
N VAL A 184 -4.91 -11.98 -21.08
CA VAL A 184 -4.23 -10.68 -21.11
C VAL A 184 -4.00 -10.20 -19.67
N PHE A 185 -2.76 -9.87 -19.32
CA PHE A 185 -2.37 -9.46 -17.97
C PHE A 185 -1.69 -8.08 -17.95
N CYS A 186 -1.68 -7.45 -16.78
CA CYS A 186 -0.90 -6.23 -16.53
C CYS A 186 -0.03 -6.43 -15.29
N ALA A 187 1.29 -6.36 -15.43
CA ALA A 187 2.22 -6.51 -14.31
C ALA A 187 2.55 -5.16 -13.65
N ILE A 188 2.42 -5.09 -12.32
CA ILE A 188 2.75 -3.90 -11.50
C ILE A 188 3.66 -4.29 -10.35
N GLY A 189 4.92 -3.89 -10.41
CA GLY A 189 5.91 -4.13 -9.36
C GLY A 189 7.18 -3.31 -9.57
N SER A 190 8.25 -3.70 -8.90
CA SER A 190 9.60 -3.21 -9.16
C SER A 190 10.04 -3.51 -10.61
N GLN A 191 10.98 -2.75 -11.15
CA GLN A 191 11.34 -2.84 -12.57
C GLN A 191 11.87 -4.24 -12.94
N ASP A 192 12.75 -4.80 -12.11
CA ASP A 192 13.38 -6.10 -12.36
C ASP A 192 12.37 -7.24 -12.22
N TRP A 193 11.54 -7.20 -11.17
CA TRP A 193 10.48 -8.17 -10.96
C TRP A 193 9.47 -8.14 -12.10
N LYS A 194 9.03 -6.94 -12.50
CA LYS A 194 8.07 -6.75 -13.58
C LYS A 194 8.57 -7.39 -14.87
N LEU A 195 9.82 -7.12 -15.25
CA LEU A 195 10.42 -7.71 -16.46
C LEU A 195 10.50 -9.24 -16.37
N SER A 196 10.80 -9.80 -15.19
CA SER A 196 10.83 -11.26 -15.00
C SER A 196 9.44 -11.87 -15.15
N THR A 197 8.45 -11.32 -14.46
CA THR A 197 7.07 -11.83 -14.49
C THR A 197 6.42 -11.66 -15.87
N GLU A 198 6.66 -10.54 -16.56
CA GLU A 198 6.19 -10.35 -17.94
C GLU A 198 6.79 -11.40 -18.89
N LYS A 199 8.08 -11.70 -18.76
CA LYS A 199 8.74 -12.76 -19.53
C LYS A 199 8.13 -14.13 -19.25
N GLU A 200 7.89 -14.48 -18.00
CA GLU A 200 7.28 -15.76 -17.61
C GLU A 200 5.88 -15.94 -18.21
N ILE A 201 5.06 -14.88 -18.18
CA ILE A 201 3.71 -14.89 -18.74
C ILE A 201 3.76 -15.05 -20.27
N ILE A 202 4.63 -14.30 -20.95
CA ILE A 202 4.79 -14.36 -22.41
C ILE A 202 5.32 -15.74 -22.85
N LEU A 203 6.33 -16.27 -22.16
CA LEU A 203 6.87 -17.62 -22.42
C LEU A 203 5.83 -18.72 -22.27
N SER A 204 4.77 -18.44 -21.50
CA SER A 204 3.68 -19.35 -21.19
C SER A 204 2.41 -19.08 -22.00
N GLY A 205 2.50 -18.24 -23.03
CA GLY A 205 1.44 -18.00 -24.02
C GLY A 205 0.46 -16.86 -23.68
N GLY A 206 0.72 -16.09 -22.62
CA GLY A 206 -0.11 -14.95 -22.22
C GLY A 206 0.31 -13.64 -22.90
N GLU A 207 -0.63 -12.70 -23.02
CA GLU A 207 -0.40 -11.34 -23.52
C GLU A 207 -0.21 -10.36 -22.34
N ILE A 208 0.65 -9.37 -22.53
CA ILE A 208 0.93 -8.32 -21.52
C ILE A 208 0.53 -6.94 -22.04
N VAL A 209 -0.29 -6.25 -21.26
CA VAL A 209 -0.60 -4.82 -21.45
C VAL A 209 0.11 -3.96 -20.40
N GLN A 210 0.65 -2.83 -20.83
CA GLN A 210 1.41 -1.92 -19.96
C GLN A 210 0.53 -1.09 -19.03
N ASN A 211 -0.75 -0.92 -19.38
CA ASN A 211 -1.74 -0.21 -18.59
C ASN A 211 -2.99 -1.08 -18.44
N PRO A 212 -3.69 -1.03 -17.29
CA PRO A 212 -4.94 -1.76 -17.12
C PRO A 212 -5.98 -1.35 -18.16
N THR A 213 -6.53 -2.33 -18.87
CA THR A 213 -7.59 -2.20 -19.87
C THR A 213 -8.82 -2.99 -19.43
N SER A 214 -10.01 -2.70 -19.96
CA SER A 214 -11.25 -3.36 -19.51
C SER A 214 -11.39 -4.82 -19.95
N ASP A 215 -10.66 -5.22 -20.99
CA ASP A 215 -10.64 -6.56 -21.60
C ASP A 215 -9.58 -7.48 -20.99
N MET A 216 -8.78 -6.99 -20.05
CA MET A 216 -7.76 -7.79 -19.39
C MET A 216 -8.37 -8.82 -18.44
N PHE A 217 -7.65 -9.93 -18.24
CA PHE A 217 -7.99 -10.95 -17.27
C PHE A 217 -7.71 -10.48 -15.83
N ALA A 218 -6.45 -10.17 -15.51
CA ALA A 218 -6.06 -9.75 -14.15
C ALA A 218 -4.76 -8.94 -14.09
N ILE A 219 -4.66 -8.06 -13.11
CA ILE A 219 -3.44 -7.33 -12.75
C ILE A 219 -2.60 -8.21 -11.84
N ILE A 220 -1.35 -8.47 -12.20
CA ILE A 220 -0.41 -9.22 -11.36
C ILE A 220 0.47 -8.21 -10.62
N ALA A 221 0.33 -8.16 -9.30
CA ALA A 221 1.05 -7.21 -8.44
C ALA A 221 2.08 -7.92 -7.56
N GLU A 222 3.24 -7.28 -7.38
CA GLU A 222 4.28 -7.74 -6.46
C GLU A 222 3.90 -7.42 -5.00
N THR A 223 3.50 -6.16 -4.78
CA THR A 223 3.17 -5.61 -3.45
C THR A 223 2.02 -4.61 -3.54
N LEU A 224 1.42 -4.28 -2.38
CA LEU A 224 0.41 -3.23 -2.22
C LEU A 224 1.02 -1.82 -2.35
N SER A 225 1.50 -1.48 -3.53
CA SER A 225 1.99 -0.13 -3.82
C SER A 225 0.84 0.88 -3.90
N VAL A 226 1.15 2.18 -3.76
CA VAL A 226 0.17 3.28 -3.92
C VAL A 226 -0.55 3.24 -5.28
N LYS A 227 0.09 2.73 -6.33
CA LYS A 227 -0.55 2.55 -7.65
C LYS A 227 -1.58 1.43 -7.62
N VAL A 228 -1.24 0.31 -6.99
CA VAL A 228 -2.12 -0.86 -6.83
C VAL A 228 -3.30 -0.49 -5.94
N ASP A 229 -3.08 0.14 -4.79
CA ASP A 229 -4.15 0.61 -3.89
C ASP A 229 -5.17 1.52 -4.61
N LYS A 230 -4.70 2.43 -5.47
CA LYS A 230 -5.60 3.26 -6.30
C LYS A 230 -6.44 2.46 -7.29
N LEU A 231 -5.93 1.35 -7.81
CA LEU A 231 -6.65 0.48 -8.73
C LEU A 231 -7.65 -0.40 -7.97
N ILE A 232 -7.26 -0.89 -6.79
CA ILE A 232 -8.15 -1.61 -5.85
C ILE A 232 -9.35 -0.72 -5.50
N LYS A 233 -9.11 0.54 -5.13
CA LYS A 233 -10.17 1.52 -4.81
C LYS A 233 -11.12 1.82 -5.98
N LYS A 234 -10.71 1.56 -7.23
CA LYS A 234 -11.63 1.68 -8.38
C LYS A 234 -12.57 0.48 -8.49
N GLY A 235 -12.17 -0.69 -7.98
CA GLY A 235 -13.01 -1.90 -7.96
C GLY A 235 -13.32 -2.52 -9.33
N GLN A 236 -12.56 -2.16 -10.38
CA GLN A 236 -12.85 -2.56 -11.77
C GLN A 236 -12.06 -3.79 -12.25
N TYR A 237 -11.02 -4.18 -11.52
CA TYR A 237 -10.07 -5.19 -11.96
C TYR A 237 -9.83 -6.22 -10.87
N ASP A 238 -9.57 -7.45 -11.30
CA ASP A 238 -9.00 -8.47 -10.42
C ASP A 238 -7.49 -8.21 -10.28
N VAL A 239 -7.03 -8.14 -9.03
CA VAL A 239 -5.64 -7.87 -8.65
C VAL A 239 -5.10 -9.08 -7.88
N LEU A 240 -4.22 -9.83 -8.54
CA LEU A 240 -3.67 -11.09 -8.05
C LEU A 240 -2.19 -10.95 -7.69
N ARG A 241 -1.71 -11.85 -6.85
CA ARG A 241 -0.30 -12.03 -6.50
C ARG A 241 0.38 -12.89 -7.57
N SER A 242 1.70 -12.75 -7.71
CA SER A 242 2.48 -13.64 -8.58
C SER A 242 2.48 -15.10 -8.14
N SER A 243 2.15 -15.39 -6.87
CA SER A 243 2.02 -16.78 -6.38
C SER A 243 1.07 -17.61 -7.25
N TRP A 244 0.00 -17.01 -7.77
CA TRP A 244 -0.94 -17.69 -8.66
C TRP A 244 -0.32 -18.04 -10.01
N ILE A 245 0.48 -17.14 -10.58
CA ILE A 245 1.23 -17.41 -11.81
C ILE A 245 2.16 -18.59 -11.57
N SER A 246 2.93 -18.58 -10.48
CA SER A 246 3.82 -19.69 -10.14
C SER A 246 3.06 -21.02 -9.97
N LYS A 247 1.89 -21.02 -9.32
CA LYS A 247 1.02 -22.21 -9.19
C LYS A 247 0.57 -22.75 -10.55
N CYS A 248 0.14 -21.88 -11.45
CA CYS A 248 -0.27 -22.27 -12.81
C CYS A 248 0.90 -22.82 -13.63
N LEU A 249 2.11 -22.26 -13.46
CA LEU A 249 3.31 -22.74 -14.14
C LEU A 249 3.78 -24.10 -13.61
N MET A 250 3.67 -24.34 -12.30
CA MET A 250 4.05 -25.61 -11.68
C MET A 250 3.09 -26.74 -12.03
N SER A 251 1.80 -26.44 -12.15
CA SER A 251 0.75 -27.42 -12.50
C SER A 251 0.53 -27.57 -14.01
N GLU A 252 1.19 -26.72 -14.82
CA GLU A 252 1.05 -26.61 -16.27
C GLU A 252 -0.42 -26.43 -16.75
N LYS A 253 -1.28 -25.88 -15.90
CA LYS A 253 -2.68 -25.58 -16.20
C LYS A 253 -3.13 -24.30 -15.49
N ILE A 254 -4.24 -23.73 -15.93
CA ILE A 254 -4.86 -22.60 -15.24
C ILE A 254 -5.47 -23.12 -13.94
N GLU A 255 -4.87 -22.75 -12.81
CA GLU A 255 -5.37 -23.12 -11.49
C GLU A 255 -6.50 -22.18 -11.05
N LYS A 256 -7.39 -22.72 -10.23
CA LYS A 256 -8.43 -21.90 -9.58
C LYS A 256 -7.77 -20.84 -8.71
N ILE A 257 -8.37 -19.64 -8.69
CA ILE A 257 -7.89 -18.54 -7.84
C ILE A 257 -8.32 -18.81 -6.40
N PHE A 258 -7.37 -18.76 -5.46
CA PHE A 258 -7.64 -18.88 -4.03
C PHE A 258 -7.56 -17.53 -3.33
N PRO A 259 -8.23 -17.33 -2.17
CA PRO A 259 -8.14 -16.09 -1.39
C PRO A 259 -6.70 -15.65 -1.08
N GLU A 260 -5.77 -16.59 -0.90
CA GLU A 260 -4.36 -16.28 -0.65
C GLU A 260 -3.66 -15.61 -1.82
N ASP A 261 -4.14 -15.84 -3.04
CA ASP A 261 -3.57 -15.33 -4.28
C ASP A 261 -4.09 -13.93 -4.63
N ILE A 262 -5.00 -13.38 -3.82
CA ILE A 262 -5.72 -12.15 -4.13
C ILE A 262 -5.16 -10.98 -3.31
N PHE A 263 -5.09 -9.82 -3.94
CA PHE A 263 -5.05 -8.52 -3.26
C PHE A 263 -6.42 -7.85 -3.25
N ALA A 264 -7.11 -7.88 -4.39
CA ALA A 264 -8.50 -7.46 -4.50
C ALA A 264 -9.13 -8.12 -5.73
N VAL A 265 -10.44 -8.25 -5.74
CA VAL A 265 -11.21 -8.76 -6.88
C VAL A 265 -12.37 -7.84 -7.17
N LYS A 266 -12.84 -7.83 -8.41
CA LYS A 266 -14.06 -7.12 -8.80
C LYS A 266 -15.29 -7.80 -8.18
N PRO A 267 -16.42 -7.08 -8.01
CA PRO A 267 -17.60 -7.62 -7.32
C PRO A 267 -18.15 -8.92 -7.93
N SER A 268 -18.09 -9.10 -9.25
CA SER A 268 -18.57 -10.31 -9.91
C SER A 268 -17.73 -11.54 -9.54
N THR A 269 -16.40 -11.41 -9.59
CA THR A 269 -15.47 -12.47 -9.21
C THR A 269 -15.57 -12.76 -7.71
N ARG A 270 -15.78 -11.72 -6.89
CA ARG A 270 -15.99 -11.88 -5.44
C ARG A 270 -17.22 -12.75 -5.15
N ALA A 271 -18.34 -12.48 -5.82
CA ALA A 271 -19.57 -13.26 -5.65
C ALA A 271 -19.42 -14.74 -6.07
N GLU A 272 -18.49 -15.04 -6.98
CA GLU A 272 -18.16 -16.42 -7.32
C GLU A 272 -17.30 -17.08 -6.24
N LEU A 273 -16.32 -16.36 -5.69
CA LEU A 273 -15.46 -16.84 -4.61
C LEU A 273 -16.23 -17.07 -3.31
N ASP A 274 -17.17 -16.20 -2.96
CA ASP A 274 -17.98 -16.31 -1.73
C ASP A 274 -18.88 -17.56 -1.71
N LYS A 275 -19.01 -18.30 -2.83
CA LYS A 275 -19.70 -19.59 -2.88
C LYS A 275 -18.87 -20.74 -2.30
N ASP A 276 -17.55 -20.63 -2.42
CA ASP A 276 -16.61 -21.69 -2.05
C ASP A 276 -15.75 -21.33 -0.82
N PHE A 277 -15.68 -20.03 -0.48
CA PHE A 277 -14.87 -19.52 0.62
C PHE A 277 -15.66 -18.56 1.52
N ASP A 278 -15.26 -18.50 2.79
CA ASP A 278 -15.78 -17.53 3.75
C ASP A 278 -15.12 -16.14 3.64
N VAL A 279 -15.53 -15.22 4.52
CA VAL A 279 -15.03 -13.83 4.55
C VAL A 279 -13.52 -13.77 4.77
N PHE A 280 -12.95 -14.70 5.54
CA PHE A 280 -11.52 -14.75 5.89
C PHE A 280 -10.68 -15.57 4.89
N GLY A 281 -11.35 -16.26 3.96
CA GLY A 281 -10.75 -17.08 2.92
C GLY A 281 -10.57 -18.54 3.32
N ASP A 282 -11.31 -19.04 4.30
CA ASP A 282 -11.44 -20.47 4.61
C ASP A 282 -12.37 -21.15 3.59
N SER A 283 -12.02 -22.36 3.15
CA SER A 283 -12.82 -23.10 2.18
C SER A 283 -13.95 -23.86 2.87
N TYR A 284 -15.17 -23.77 2.33
CA TYR A 284 -16.29 -24.56 2.82
C TYR A 284 -16.19 -26.06 2.51
N ARG A 285 -15.30 -26.45 1.58
CA ARG A 285 -15.27 -27.81 1.01
C ARG A 285 -14.04 -28.60 1.43
N ASN A 286 -12.94 -27.92 1.70
CA ASN A 286 -11.64 -28.54 1.93
C ASN A 286 -11.19 -28.32 3.37
N LYS A 287 -10.59 -29.35 3.97
CA LYS A 287 -9.99 -29.20 5.31
C LYS A 287 -8.65 -28.49 5.20
N ASN A 288 -8.44 -27.52 6.09
CA ASN A 288 -7.17 -26.81 6.18
C ASN A 288 -6.10 -27.60 6.92
N SER A 289 -4.85 -27.36 6.53
CA SER A 289 -3.67 -27.74 7.30
C SER A 289 -3.49 -26.83 8.52
N SER A 290 -2.72 -27.29 9.51
CA SER A 290 -2.40 -26.49 10.71
C SER A 290 -1.75 -25.13 10.37
N ILE A 291 -0.99 -25.06 9.27
CA ILE A 291 -0.32 -23.84 8.83
C ILE A 291 -1.34 -22.85 8.26
N GLU A 292 -2.27 -23.32 7.43
CA GLU A 292 -3.34 -22.50 6.85
C GLU A 292 -4.27 -21.97 7.94
N THR A 293 -4.67 -22.82 8.89
CA THR A 293 -5.49 -22.40 10.04
C THR A 293 -4.82 -21.29 10.85
N LYS A 294 -3.51 -21.40 11.11
CA LYS A 294 -2.76 -20.33 11.80
C LYS A 294 -2.74 -19.02 11.02
N LYS A 295 -2.59 -19.08 9.69
CA LYS A 295 -2.63 -17.89 8.84
C LYS A 295 -4.00 -17.24 8.83
N LEU A 296 -5.07 -18.04 8.74
CA LEU A 296 -6.45 -17.57 8.79
C LEU A 296 -6.77 -16.92 10.13
N LEU A 297 -6.44 -17.58 11.24
CA LEU A 297 -6.60 -17.04 12.60
C LEU A 297 -5.92 -15.68 12.76
N LYS A 298 -4.70 -15.53 12.23
CA LYS A 298 -4.01 -14.25 12.29
C LYS A 298 -4.78 -13.12 11.57
N ARG A 299 -5.41 -13.40 10.42
CA ARG A 299 -6.22 -12.40 9.70
C ARG A 299 -7.43 -11.97 10.52
N VAL A 300 -8.12 -12.93 11.15
CA VAL A 300 -9.26 -12.64 12.04
C VAL A 300 -8.84 -11.69 13.17
N MET A 301 -7.72 -12.01 13.85
CA MET A 301 -7.21 -11.19 14.96
C MET A 301 -6.74 -9.80 14.51
N ASP A 302 -6.24 -9.66 13.28
CA ASP A 302 -5.81 -8.37 12.74
C ASP A 302 -7.03 -7.49 12.39
N GLU A 303 -8.13 -8.07 11.89
CA GLU A 303 -9.38 -7.34 11.62
C GLU A 303 -10.10 -6.88 12.89
N GLU A 304 -10.04 -7.65 13.98
CA GLU A 304 -10.65 -7.24 15.27
C GLU A 304 -9.96 -5.99 15.85
N LYS A 305 -8.64 -5.85 15.71
CA LYS A 305 -7.89 -4.69 16.23
C LYS A 305 -8.22 -3.37 15.54
N ASP A 306 -8.58 -3.41 14.26
CA ASP A 306 -8.94 -2.21 13.50
C ASP A 306 -10.32 -1.67 13.92
N ASN A 307 -11.16 -2.49 14.57
CA ASN A 307 -12.47 -2.06 15.07
C ASN A 307 -12.38 -1.35 16.44
N ASP A 308 -11.48 -1.78 17.33
CA ASP A 308 -11.31 -1.18 18.68
C ASP A 308 -10.76 0.27 18.65
N CYS A 309 -10.07 0.68 17.58
CA CYS A 309 -9.49 2.03 17.49
C CYS A 309 -10.45 3.11 16.95
N ASN A 310 -11.70 2.75 16.64
CA ASN A 310 -12.72 3.70 16.17
C ASN A 310 -13.73 4.14 17.24
N ASP A 311 -13.66 3.61 18.47
CA ASP A 311 -14.50 4.06 19.57
C ASP A 311 -13.68 4.86 20.59
N SER A 312 -13.79 6.18 20.50
CA SER A 312 -13.23 7.13 21.48
C SER A 312 -14.35 7.82 22.28
N GLY A 313 -15.43 7.11 22.55
CA GLY A 313 -16.49 7.51 23.47
C GLY A 313 -16.31 6.85 24.83
N LEU A 314 -15.89 7.64 25.83
CA LEU A 314 -16.01 7.29 27.24
C LEU A 314 -17.48 7.04 27.61
N ASP A 315 -17.85 5.79 27.90
CA ASP A 315 -18.92 5.44 28.84
C ASP A 315 -18.55 4.13 29.56
N ASP A 316 -18.20 4.27 30.83
CA ASP A 316 -17.69 3.23 31.74
C ASP A 316 -18.83 2.46 32.43
N SER A 317 -19.98 2.29 31.75
CA SER A 317 -21.18 1.73 32.40
C SER A 317 -22.09 0.82 31.57
N LEU A 318 -21.67 0.32 30.40
CA LEU A 318 -22.50 -0.57 29.58
C LEU A 318 -21.81 -1.90 29.22
N GLU A 319 -22.40 -2.95 29.80
CA GLU A 319 -22.39 -4.37 29.43
C GLU A 319 -21.13 -4.97 28.76
N GLU A 320 -20.56 -5.92 29.48
CA GLU A 320 -19.60 -6.97 29.09
C GLU A 320 -20.13 -7.92 27.97
N SER A 321 -21.08 -7.46 27.14
CA SER A 321 -21.79 -8.22 26.10
C SER A 321 -21.27 -7.99 24.67
N SER A 322 -20.34 -7.05 24.46
CA SER A 322 -19.89 -6.62 23.13
C SER A 322 -18.53 -7.14 22.67
N LEU A 323 -17.85 -8.00 23.45
CA LEU A 323 -16.68 -8.75 22.99
C LEU A 323 -17.12 -9.88 22.03
N PRO A 324 -16.72 -9.89 20.74
CA PRO A 324 -17.08 -10.95 19.78
C PRO A 324 -16.45 -12.30 20.11
N CYS A 325 -15.38 -12.30 20.93
CA CYS A 325 -14.87 -13.48 21.59
C CYS A 325 -15.78 -13.87 22.76
N ARG A 326 -17.00 -14.26 22.38
CA ARG A 326 -17.89 -15.18 23.09
C ARG A 326 -17.01 -16.04 24.00
N LYS A 327 -17.22 -15.97 25.33
CA LYS A 327 -16.96 -17.10 26.22
C LYS A 327 -17.74 -18.26 25.59
N ARG A 328 -17.15 -18.94 24.61
CA ARG A 328 -17.74 -20.11 23.99
C ARG A 328 -17.83 -21.07 25.15
N ASN A 329 -19.05 -21.25 25.65
CA ASN A 329 -19.34 -22.27 26.63
C ASN A 329 -18.65 -23.53 26.12
N LEU A 330 -17.75 -24.12 26.89
CA LEU A 330 -17.12 -25.40 26.51
C LEU A 330 -18.17 -26.48 26.19
N GLN A 331 -19.42 -26.25 26.59
CA GLN A 331 -20.60 -27.03 26.29
C GLN A 331 -20.99 -27.01 24.80
N GLU A 332 -20.63 -25.98 24.03
CA GLU A 332 -20.87 -25.89 22.56
C GLU A 332 -19.83 -26.70 21.75
N LEU A 333 -18.74 -27.16 22.37
CA LEU A 333 -17.72 -27.99 21.72
C LEU A 333 -18.08 -29.47 21.77
N ASP A 334 -17.61 -30.25 20.79
CA ASP A 334 -17.68 -31.71 20.85
C ASP A 334 -17.09 -32.20 22.18
N PRO A 335 -17.76 -33.10 22.92
CA PRO A 335 -17.30 -33.59 24.22
C PRO A 335 -15.84 -34.06 24.24
N LYS A 336 -15.32 -34.62 23.13
CA LYS A 336 -13.93 -35.07 23.03
C LYS A 336 -12.93 -33.91 23.01
N ASP A 337 -13.27 -32.83 22.33
CA ASP A 337 -12.40 -31.64 22.25
C ASP A 337 -12.56 -30.77 23.49
N ALA A 338 -13.77 -30.67 24.03
CA ALA A 338 -14.03 -30.07 25.33
C ALA A 338 -13.21 -30.76 26.43
N ALA A 339 -13.12 -32.10 26.44
CA ALA A 339 -12.32 -32.84 27.42
C ALA A 339 -10.81 -32.51 27.34
N LYS A 340 -10.26 -32.29 26.14
CA LYS A 340 -8.85 -31.88 25.97
C LYS A 340 -8.61 -30.49 26.56
N ILE A 341 -9.55 -29.56 26.37
CA ILE A 341 -9.45 -28.18 26.87
C ILE A 341 -9.71 -28.12 28.38
N ARG A 342 -10.66 -28.90 28.91
CA ARG A 342 -10.95 -28.99 30.36
C ARG A 342 -9.72 -29.32 31.19
N LYS A 343 -8.79 -30.14 30.68
CA LYS A 343 -7.50 -30.42 31.35
C LYS A 343 -6.66 -29.17 31.61
N TYR A 344 -6.81 -28.13 30.79
CA TYR A 344 -6.10 -26.87 30.90
C TYR A 344 -6.97 -25.74 31.46
N ASN A 345 -8.25 -26.01 31.75
CA ASN A 345 -9.24 -25.02 32.19
C ASN A 345 -10.09 -25.53 33.36
N PHE A 346 -9.55 -26.42 34.20
CA PHE A 346 -10.33 -27.12 35.24
C PHE A 346 -10.69 -26.24 36.44
N LEU A 347 -10.17 -25.00 36.49
CA LEU A 347 -10.52 -24.01 37.51
C LEU A 347 -11.49 -22.95 36.95
N ASP A 348 -12.05 -23.10 35.75
CA ASP A 348 -12.86 -22.08 35.08
C ASP A 348 -14.06 -21.55 35.90
N GLU A 349 -14.70 -22.43 36.66
CA GLU A 349 -15.80 -22.08 37.57
C GLU A 349 -15.32 -21.68 38.98
N CYS A 350 -14.01 -21.66 39.24
CA CYS A 350 -13.44 -21.31 40.53
C CYS A 350 -13.12 -19.81 40.60
N LYS A 351 -13.65 -19.12 41.62
CA LYS A 351 -13.20 -17.81 42.06
C LYS A 351 -12.61 -17.94 43.47
N ILE A 352 -11.30 -17.79 43.57
CA ILE A 352 -10.51 -18.12 44.75
C ILE A 352 -10.06 -16.85 45.46
N ALA A 353 -10.34 -16.74 46.75
CA ALA A 353 -9.80 -15.71 47.64
C ALA A 353 -8.75 -16.32 48.58
N ILE A 354 -7.92 -15.48 49.19
CA ILE A 354 -6.97 -15.90 50.23
C ILE A 354 -7.36 -15.30 51.57
N ARG A 355 -7.31 -16.12 52.61
CA ARG A 355 -7.49 -15.73 54.00
C ARG A 355 -6.16 -15.90 54.75
N GLY A 356 -5.69 -14.80 55.34
CA GLY A 356 -4.48 -14.75 56.15
C GLY A 356 -3.31 -14.05 55.44
N GLU A 357 -2.21 -13.88 56.18
CA GLU A 357 -0.99 -13.28 55.64
C GLU A 357 -0.16 -14.31 54.87
N ILE A 358 0.14 -14.00 53.61
CA ILE A 358 0.96 -14.83 52.74
C ILE A 358 2.12 -14.01 52.19
N HIS A 359 3.27 -14.65 52.01
CA HIS A 359 4.41 -14.00 51.39
C HIS A 359 4.09 -13.59 49.94
N PRO A 360 4.45 -12.35 49.50
CA PRO A 360 4.06 -11.84 48.17
C PRO A 360 4.45 -12.74 46.98
N GLN A 361 5.58 -13.44 47.07
CA GLN A 361 6.02 -14.36 46.01
C GLN A 361 5.12 -15.60 45.91
N ASP A 362 4.65 -16.11 47.05
CA ASP A 362 3.76 -17.26 47.08
C ASP A 362 2.36 -16.85 46.61
N LEU A 363 1.89 -15.67 47.03
CA LEU A 363 0.65 -15.07 46.51
C LEU A 363 0.67 -14.99 44.98
N PHE A 364 1.74 -14.42 44.41
CA PHE A 364 1.92 -14.31 42.97
C PHE A 364 1.88 -15.69 42.29
N LYS A 365 2.55 -16.70 42.88
CA LYS A 365 2.53 -18.08 42.37
C LYS A 365 1.13 -18.68 42.36
N TYR A 366 0.38 -18.54 43.45
CA TYR A 366 -0.99 -19.07 43.52
C TYR A 366 -1.91 -18.35 42.54
N GLN A 367 -1.89 -17.02 42.54
CA GLN A 367 -2.69 -16.21 41.62
C GLN A 367 -2.41 -16.57 40.16
N HIS A 368 -1.14 -16.64 39.76
CA HIS A 368 -0.77 -17.00 38.39
C HIS A 368 -1.19 -18.42 38.03
N ASN A 369 -1.07 -19.40 38.94
CA ASN A 369 -1.52 -20.75 38.69
C ASN A 369 -3.04 -20.84 38.52
N VAL A 370 -3.80 -20.14 39.37
CA VAL A 370 -5.27 -20.09 39.26
C VAL A 370 -5.71 -19.52 37.92
N LEU A 371 -5.15 -18.36 37.56
CA LEU A 371 -5.44 -17.70 36.28
C LEU A 371 -5.03 -18.56 35.08
N PHE A 372 -3.87 -19.21 35.13
CA PHE A 372 -3.37 -20.04 34.03
C PHE A 372 -4.28 -21.23 33.73
N TYR A 373 -4.95 -21.80 34.74
CA TYR A 373 -5.87 -22.92 34.59
C TYR A 373 -7.36 -22.50 34.53
N GLY A 374 -7.61 -21.22 34.23
CA GLY A 374 -8.96 -20.70 33.93
C GLY A 374 -9.69 -20.05 35.10
N GLY A 375 -9.17 -20.18 36.32
CA GLY A 375 -9.83 -19.65 37.51
C GLY A 375 -9.65 -18.16 37.67
N HIS A 376 -10.47 -17.60 38.55
CA HIS A 376 -10.46 -16.19 38.91
C HIS A 376 -9.89 -16.03 40.31
N PHE A 377 -9.17 -14.93 40.53
CA PHE A 377 -8.61 -14.60 41.83
C PHE A 377 -9.30 -13.35 42.36
N ALA A 378 -9.91 -13.46 43.55
CA ALA A 378 -10.57 -12.35 44.22
C ALA A 378 -9.56 -11.57 45.08
N HIS A 379 -9.75 -10.27 45.21
CA HIS A 379 -8.96 -9.43 46.11
C HIS A 379 -9.43 -9.58 47.56
N ASP A 380 -10.72 -9.85 47.76
CA ASP A 380 -11.34 -10.03 49.07
C ASP A 380 -12.26 -11.26 49.13
N GLU A 381 -12.37 -11.86 50.32
CA GLU A 381 -13.23 -13.03 50.55
C GLU A 381 -14.74 -12.72 50.48
N GLY A 382 -15.13 -11.46 50.69
CA GLY A 382 -16.51 -10.98 50.62
C GLY A 382 -16.97 -10.61 49.20
N GLU A 383 -16.12 -10.74 48.18
CA GLU A 383 -16.52 -10.49 46.80
C GLU A 383 -17.63 -11.45 46.34
N VAL A 384 -18.57 -10.93 45.56
CA VAL A 384 -19.66 -11.75 45.02
C VAL A 384 -19.09 -12.83 44.09
N GLY A 385 -19.61 -14.05 44.25
CA GLY A 385 -19.25 -15.21 43.43
C GLY A 385 -17.95 -15.90 43.83
N VAL A 386 -17.31 -15.54 44.95
CA VAL A 386 -16.19 -16.33 45.49
C VAL A 386 -16.70 -17.74 45.80
N THR A 387 -16.04 -18.75 45.22
CA THR A 387 -16.39 -20.16 45.40
C THR A 387 -15.46 -20.88 46.37
N HIS A 388 -14.20 -20.41 46.50
CA HIS A 388 -13.21 -21.02 47.40
C HIS A 388 -12.41 -19.95 48.13
N VAL A 389 -12.06 -20.24 49.38
CA VAL A 389 -11.17 -19.41 50.22
C VAL A 389 -10.02 -20.28 50.71
N LEU A 390 -8.79 -19.95 50.31
CA LEU A 390 -7.59 -20.65 50.78
C LEU A 390 -7.17 -20.07 52.14
N SER A 391 -7.19 -20.89 53.19
CA SER A 391 -6.84 -20.47 54.56
C SER A 391 -5.57 -21.16 55.07
N TRP A 392 -4.60 -20.37 55.52
CA TRP A 392 -3.35 -20.85 56.17
C TRP A 392 -3.48 -20.99 57.68
N ASP A 393 -4.53 -20.42 58.25
CA ASP A 393 -4.69 -20.33 59.69
C ASP A 393 -5.39 -21.58 60.23
N GLN A 394 -4.77 -22.25 61.21
CA GLN A 394 -5.35 -23.42 61.89
C GLN A 394 -6.23 -23.04 63.08
N ASN A 395 -6.18 -21.78 63.53
CA ASN A 395 -6.88 -21.32 64.73
C ASN A 395 -7.77 -20.08 64.48
N SER A 396 -7.97 -19.68 63.22
CA SER A 396 -8.90 -18.59 62.91
C SER A 396 -10.33 -19.05 63.22
N PRO A 397 -11.09 -18.32 64.05
CA PRO A 397 -12.47 -18.69 64.32
C PRO A 397 -13.21 -18.73 62.98
N THR A 398 -13.80 -19.88 62.67
CA THR A 398 -14.83 -20.06 61.66
C THR A 398 -16.00 -19.15 62.03
N LYS A 399 -15.88 -17.85 61.76
CA LYS A 399 -17.05 -16.99 61.64
C LYS A 399 -17.78 -17.51 60.41
N GLN A 400 -18.67 -18.45 60.65
CA GLN A 400 -19.79 -18.85 59.79
C GLN A 400 -20.69 -17.62 59.56
N LYS A 401 -20.16 -16.59 58.90
CA LYS A 401 -20.99 -15.58 58.27
C LYS A 401 -21.04 -15.92 56.81
N GLN A 402 -22.03 -16.75 56.45
CA GLN A 402 -22.69 -16.74 55.14
C GLN A 402 -21.77 -16.57 53.91
N LEU A 403 -20.63 -17.24 53.87
CA LEU A 403 -19.91 -17.37 52.61
C LEU A 403 -20.43 -18.65 51.96
N SER A 404 -21.01 -18.54 50.76
CA SER A 404 -21.35 -19.68 49.90
C SER A 404 -20.11 -20.39 49.34
N ALA A 405 -18.93 -20.14 49.94
CA ALA A 405 -17.63 -20.52 49.45
C ALA A 405 -16.99 -21.60 50.34
N PHE A 406 -16.30 -22.56 49.73
CA PHE A 406 -15.55 -23.60 50.43
C PHE A 406 -14.26 -23.03 51.04
N VAL A 407 -14.08 -23.17 52.35
CA VAL A 407 -12.83 -22.81 53.02
C VAL A 407 -11.91 -24.04 53.03
N VAL A 408 -10.82 -23.99 52.27
CA VAL A 408 -9.92 -25.14 52.08
C VAL A 408 -8.46 -24.80 52.35
N LYS A 409 -7.67 -25.81 52.69
CA LYS A 409 -6.23 -25.70 52.87
C LYS A 409 -5.54 -25.45 51.51
N PRO A 410 -4.42 -24.71 51.45
CA PRO A 410 -3.65 -24.46 50.22
C PRO A 410 -3.22 -25.74 49.49
N LYS A 411 -3.09 -26.84 50.22
CA LYS A 411 -2.80 -28.17 49.68
C LYS A 411 -3.81 -28.61 48.63
N TRP A 412 -5.09 -28.26 48.77
CA TRP A 412 -6.13 -28.57 47.79
C TRP A 412 -5.76 -28.06 46.40
N LEU A 413 -5.40 -26.77 46.31
CA LEU A 413 -5.04 -26.16 45.03
C LEU A 413 -3.77 -26.82 44.46
N LEU A 414 -2.77 -27.11 45.29
CA LEU A 414 -1.55 -27.80 44.85
C LEU A 414 -1.82 -29.21 44.31
N ASP A 415 -2.69 -29.97 44.96
CA ASP A 415 -3.05 -31.32 44.53
C ASP A 415 -3.95 -31.28 43.27
N CYS A 416 -4.81 -30.27 43.13
CA CYS A 416 -5.56 -30.01 41.89
C CYS A 416 -4.61 -29.69 40.72
N LEU A 417 -3.60 -28.85 40.96
CA LEU A 417 -2.58 -28.50 39.96
C LEU A 417 -1.74 -29.72 39.57
N ALA A 418 -1.36 -30.57 40.54
CA ALA A 418 -0.59 -31.77 40.29
C ALA A 418 -1.37 -32.82 39.50
N SER A 419 -2.66 -33.00 39.83
CA SER A 419 -3.55 -33.95 39.15
C SER A 419 -4.17 -33.41 37.85
N LYS A 420 -4.09 -32.09 37.62
CA LYS A 420 -4.71 -31.36 36.50
C LYS A 420 -6.22 -31.59 36.42
N LYS A 421 -6.87 -31.61 37.59
CA LYS A 421 -8.30 -31.83 37.75
C LYS A 421 -8.78 -31.11 39.02
N LEU A 422 -10.01 -30.62 39.00
CA LEU A 422 -10.68 -30.17 40.22
C LEU A 422 -10.95 -31.37 41.14
N LEU A 423 -10.39 -31.32 42.34
CA LEU A 423 -10.57 -32.33 43.39
C LEU A 423 -11.66 -31.89 44.36
N ASP A 424 -12.32 -32.86 44.97
CA ASP A 424 -13.34 -32.63 46.01
C ASP A 424 -12.73 -31.87 47.21
N GLU A 425 -13.37 -30.76 47.55
CA GLU A 425 -12.98 -29.80 48.58
C GLU A 425 -13.09 -30.39 49.99
N LEU A 426 -13.99 -31.37 50.20
CA LEU A 426 -14.30 -31.93 51.53
C LEU A 426 -13.07 -32.55 52.20
N ASN A 427 -12.17 -33.15 51.44
CA ASN A 427 -10.94 -33.77 51.97
C ASN A 427 -9.88 -32.75 52.43
N TYR A 428 -10.12 -31.45 52.17
CA TYR A 428 -9.16 -30.38 52.38
C TYR A 428 -9.71 -29.23 53.21
N MET A 429 -10.93 -29.37 53.74
CA MET A 429 -11.50 -28.38 54.64
C MET A 429 -10.62 -28.19 55.88
N SER A 430 -10.54 -26.95 56.32
CA SER A 430 -9.98 -26.64 57.64
C SER A 430 -11.02 -27.02 58.69
N GLU A 431 -10.63 -27.90 59.63
CA GLU A 431 -11.47 -28.33 60.77
C GLU A 431 -11.90 -27.16 61.65
#